data_AF-A0A2N2BL75-F1
#
_entry.id   AF-A0A2N2BL75-F1
#
_cell.length_a   1.000
_cell.length_b   1.000
_cell.length_c   1.000
_cell.angle_alpha   90.00
_cell.angle_beta   90.00
_cell.angle_gamma   90.00
#
_symmetry.space_group_name_H-M   'P 1'
#
loop_
_entity.id
_entity.type
_entity.pdbx_description
1 polymer ?
#
loop_
_entity_poly.entity_id
_entity_poly.type
_entity_poly.pdbx_seq_one_letter_code
_entity_poly.pdbx_strand_id
1 'polypeptide(L)' 'MHIVVQKYGGTSVGSTERILNVAKRIIAKKKDGHQIVVVVSAMGK' A
#
# COMPACT_ATOMS: atom_id res chain seq x y z
N MET A 1 14.90 -12.57 3.53
CA MET A 1 13.52 -12.30 4.01
C MET A 1 13.57 -11.03 4.86
N HIS A 2 12.93 -9.95 4.41
CA HIS A 2 12.99 -8.64 5.08
C HIS A 2 11.57 -8.12 5.37
N ILE A 3 11.40 -7.44 6.51
CA ILE A 3 10.17 -6.74 6.85
C ILE A 3 10.21 -5.35 6.20
N VAL A 4 9.19 -5.00 5.42
CA VAL A 4 9.06 -3.70 4.76
C VAL A 4 7.78 -3.05 5.26
N VAL A 5 7.91 -1.80 5.73
CA VAL A 5 6.77 -0.97 6.12
C VAL A 5 6.47 0.01 4.99
N GLN A 6 5.23 0.01 4.51
CA GLN A 6 4.77 0.93 3.46
C GLN A 6 3.68 1.84 4.03
N LYS A 7 3.90 3.16 3.93
CA LYS A 7 2.90 4.16 4.33
C LYS A 7 2.27 4.82 3.12
N TYR A 8 0.95 4.89 3.09
CA TYR A 8 0.18 5.61 2.07
C TYR A 8 -0.61 6.75 2.71
N GLY A 9 -0.40 7.97 2.20
CA GLY A 9 -1.15 9.15 2.64
C GLY A 9 -2.58 9.17 2.08
N GLY A 10 -3.44 10.04 2.63
CA GLY A 10 -4.85 10.10 2.26
C GLY A 10 -5.09 10.33 0.76
N THR A 11 -4.25 11.14 0.11
CA THR A 11 -4.31 11.30 -1.35
C THR A 11 -4.08 9.97 -2.05
N SER A 12 -3.12 9.15 -1.63
CA SER A 12 -2.81 7.84 -2.24
C SER A 12 -3.96 6.83 -2.15
N VAL A 13 -4.93 7.06 -1.27
CA VAL A 13 -6.11 6.21 -1.07
C VAL A 13 -7.42 6.98 -1.28
N GLY A 14 -7.41 8.11 -1.97
CA GLY A 14 -8.60 8.98 -2.11
C GLY A 14 -9.73 8.44 -3.00
N SER A 15 -9.50 7.37 -3.76
CA SER A 15 -10.55 6.69 -4.55
C SER A 15 -10.33 5.18 -4.56
N THR A 16 -11.36 4.44 -4.95
CA THR A 16 -11.31 2.99 -5.14
C THR A 16 -10.21 2.56 -6.12
N GLU A 17 -10.04 3.29 -7.22
CA GLU A 17 -9.02 3.01 -8.24
C GLU A 17 -7.62 3.21 -7.67
N ARG A 18 -7.43 4.25 -6.83
CA ARG A 18 -6.15 4.53 -6.17
C ARG A 18 -5.83 3.45 -5.13
N ILE A 19 -6.83 2.99 -4.37
CA ILE A 19 -6.69 1.86 -3.43
C ILE A 19 -6.30 0.58 -4.17
N LEU A 20 -6.93 0.26 -5.30
CA LEU A 20 -6.58 -0.89 -6.13
C LEU A 20 -5.14 -0.79 -6.65
N ASN A 21 -4.70 0.40 -7.05
CA ASN A 21 -3.33 0.64 -7.48
C ASN A 21 -2.32 0.48 -6.33
N VAL A 22 -2.65 0.93 -5.12
CA VAL A 22 -1.87 0.68 -3.90
C VAL A 22 -1.78 -0.82 -3.60
N ALA A 23 -2.90 -1.54 -3.68
CA ALA A 23 -2.93 -2.99 -3.47
C ALA A 23 -2.03 -3.76 -4.45
N LYS A 24 -2.04 -3.39 -5.74
CA LYS A 24 -1.14 -3.98 -6.75
C LYS A 24 0.34 -3.81 -6.37
N ARG A 25 0.74 -2.65 -5.84
CA ARG A 25 2.12 -2.37 -5.39
C ARG A 25 2.50 -3.22 -4.16
N ILE A 26 1.58 -3.35 -3.20
CA ILE A 26 1.78 -4.19 -2.01
C ILE A 26 1.96 -5.66 -2.42
N ILE A 27 1.10 -6.16 -3.32
CA ILE A 27 1.17 -7.54 -3.82
C ILE A 27 2.49 -7.79 -4.55
N ALA A 28 2.94 -6.86 -5.40
CA ALA A 28 4.23 -6.98 -6.07
C ALA A 28 5.36 -7.15 -5.05
N LYS A 29 5.39 -6.33 -3.99
CA LYS A 29 6.40 -6.46 -2.93
C LYS A 29 6.27 -7.70 -2.07
N LYS A 30 5.06 -8.22 -1.86
CA LYS A 30 4.86 -9.51 -1.23
C LYS A 30 5.42 -10.66 -2.10
N LYS A 31 5.22 -10.59 -3.43
CA LYS A 31 5.74 -11.57 -4.40
C LYS A 31 7.26 -11.54 -4.51
N ASP A 32 7.89 -10.38 -4.31
CA ASP A 32 9.35 -10.23 -4.18
C ASP A 32 9.93 -10.90 -2.91
N GLY A 33 9.10 -11.54 -2.07
CA GLY A 33 9.54 -12.29 -0.89
C GLY A 33 9.66 -11.46 0.40
N HIS A 34 9.11 -10.24 0.42
CA HIS A 34 9.09 -9.40 1.62
C HIS A 34 7.90 -9.73 2.53
N GLN A 35 8.08 -9.54 3.85
CA GLN A 35 6.97 -9.45 4.79
C GLN A 35 6.53 -7.98 4.86
N ILE A 36 5.25 -7.71 4.60
CA ILE A 36 4.77 -6.33 4.43
C ILE A 36 3.88 -5.93 5.61
N VAL A 37 4.13 -4.74 6.16
CA VAL A 37 3.19 -4.02 7.04
C VAL A 37 2.77 -2.75 6.30
N VAL A 38 1.47 -2.48 6.28
CA VAL A 38 0.92 -1.31 5.57
C VAL A 38 0.20 -0.39 6.55
N VAL A 39 0.54 0.89 6.51
CA VAL A 39 -0.13 1.95 7.27
C VAL A 39 -0.80 2.91 6.29
N VAL A 40 -2.09 3.16 6.48
CA VAL A 40 -2.85 4.10 5.66
C VAL A 40 -3.43 5.21 6.52
N SER A 41 -3.50 6.42 5.96
CA SER A 41 -4.33 7.50 6.49
C SER A 41 -5.78 7.34 6.02
N ALA A 42 -6.71 8.09 6.62
CA ALA A 42 -8.06 8.23 6.08
C ALA A 42 -8.02 8.73 4.63
N MET A 43 -9.04 8.36 3.84
CA MET A 43 -9.15 8.76 2.43
C MET A 43 -9.16 10.29 2.31
N GLY A 44 -8.26 10.82 1.49
CA GLY A 44 -8.22 12.26 1.16
C GLY A 44 -9.21 12.58 0.04
N LYS A 45 -9.64 13.84 -0.02
CA LYS A 45 -10.35 14.38 -1.19
C LYS A 45 -9.43 14.44 -2.41
#